data_AF-A0A1J3JQA1-F1
#
_entry.id   AF-A0A1J3JQA1-F1
#
_cell.length_a   1.000
_cell.length_b   1.000
_cell.length_c   1.000
_cell.angle_alpha   90.00
_cell.angle_beta   90.00
_cell.angle_gamma   90.00
#
_symmetry.space_group_name_H-M   'P 1'
#
loop_
_entity.id
_entity.type
_entity.pdbx_description
1 polymer ?
#
loop_
_entity_poly.entity_id
_entity_poly.type
_entity_poly.pdbx_seq_one_letter_code
_entity_poly.pdbx_strand_id
1 'polypeptide(L)'
;KNASSVKSGLGPFGLMVLASKNLEEYTSVYLRIFKARQKSKDHVVVMCSDQSRSSLERGNDKTTYGAFLDISPYQPISLRTLIDNSIVESFGGKGK
;
A
#
# COMPACT_ATOMS: atom_id res chain seq x y z
N LYS A 1 21.39 4.28 2.85
CA LYS A 1 20.88 5.51 2.20
C LYS A 1 19.54 5.83 2.82
N ASN A 2 19.47 6.91 3.59
CA ASN A 2 18.33 7.26 4.42
C ASN A 2 17.09 7.45 3.53
N ALA A 3 16.02 6.68 3.78
CA ALA A 3 14.70 7.02 3.28
C ALA A 3 14.39 8.41 3.84
N SER A 4 14.42 9.40 2.96
CA SER A 4 14.14 10.78 3.30
C SER A 4 12.80 10.84 4.02
N SER A 5 12.80 11.42 5.21
CA SER A 5 11.60 11.86 5.92
C SER A 5 10.97 12.99 5.12
N VAL A 6 10.45 12.67 3.94
CA VAL A 6 9.61 13.58 3.18
C VAL A 6 8.27 13.55 3.89
N LYS A 7 8.03 14.58 4.71
CA LYS A 7 6.73 14.88 5.33
C LYS A 7 5.68 15.25 4.26
N SER A 8 5.53 14.50 3.18
CA SER A 8 4.51 14.76 2.17
C SER A 8 3.56 13.58 2.09
N GLY A 9 2.55 13.57 2.96
CA GLY A 9 1.40 12.68 2.84
C GLY A 9 1.02 11.96 4.13
N LEU A 10 -0.22 11.46 4.17
CA LEU A 10 -0.72 10.56 5.20
C LEU A 10 -0.42 9.11 4.79
N GLY A 11 0.17 8.33 5.70
CA GLY A 11 0.52 6.92 5.48
C GLY A 11 2.02 6.64 5.46
N PRO A 12 2.42 5.37 5.30
CA PRO A 12 1.59 4.24 4.88
C PRO A 12 0.65 3.73 5.98
N PHE A 13 -0.59 3.38 5.63
CA PHE A 13 -1.53 2.66 6.51
C PHE A 13 -2.32 1.62 5.71
N GLY A 14 -2.59 0.46 6.30
CA GLY A 14 -3.22 -0.66 5.61
C GLY A 14 -3.01 -1.98 6.34
N LEU A 15 -2.76 -3.04 5.57
CA LEU A 15 -2.62 -4.41 6.06
C LEU A 15 -1.23 -4.97 5.76
N MET A 16 -0.68 -5.71 6.71
CA MET A 16 0.45 -6.63 6.46
C MET A 16 -0.13 -8.03 6.37
N VAL A 17 -0.04 -8.64 5.19
CA VAL A 17 -0.61 -9.95 4.90
C VAL A 17 0.49 -10.97 4.62
N LEU A 18 0.16 -12.25 4.78
CA LEU A 18 1.14 -13.36 4.67
C LEU A 18 2.39 -13.07 5.51
N ALA A 19 2.19 -12.57 6.73
CA ALA A 19 3.25 -12.10 7.58
C ALA A 19 3.75 -13.19 8.53
N SER A 20 5.06 -13.29 8.70
CA SER A 20 5.64 -14.13 9.75
C SER A 20 5.41 -13.50 11.13
N LYS A 21 5.45 -14.32 12.19
CA LYS A 21 5.18 -13.87 13.57
C LYS A 21 6.06 -12.69 14.00
N ASN A 22 7.31 -12.67 13.54
CA ASN A 22 8.30 -11.64 13.86
C ASN A 22 8.41 -10.55 12.79
N LEU A 23 7.54 -10.56 11.77
CA LEU A 23 7.55 -9.64 10.62
C LEU A 23 8.89 -9.67 9.85
N GLU A 24 9.51 -10.84 9.78
CA GLU A 24 10.68 -11.09 8.94
C GLU A 24 10.27 -11.09 7.47
N GLU A 25 9.15 -11.77 7.18
CA GLU A 25 8.45 -11.82 5.89
C GLU A 25 7.06 -11.18 6.03
N TYR A 26 6.64 -10.41 5.03
CA TYR A 26 5.28 -9.88 4.87
C TYR A 26 5.09 -9.25 3.49
N THR A 27 3.85 -9.24 3.00
CA THR A 27 3.43 -8.38 1.88
C THR A 27 2.61 -7.22 2.44
N SER A 28 3.00 -5.99 2.13
CA SER A 28 2.35 -4.79 2.66
C SER A 28 1.37 -4.22 1.64
N VAL A 29 0.07 -4.26 1.95
CA VAL A 29 -0.99 -3.67 1.14
C VAL A 29 -1.45 -2.39 1.84
N TYR A 30 -1.10 -1.23 1.29
CA TYR A 30 -1.28 0.03 2.00
C TYR A 30 -1.72 1.18 1.11
N LEU A 31 -2.21 2.23 1.76
CA LEU A 31 -2.61 3.47 1.14
C LEU A 31 -1.67 4.60 1.56
N ARG A 32 -1.45 5.55 0.65
CA ARG A 32 -0.86 6.85 0.92
C ARG A 32 -1.76 7.95 0.36
N ILE A 33 -1.92 9.02 1.11
CA ILE A 33 -2.71 10.18 0.70
C ILE A 33 -1.79 11.38 0.57
N PHE A 34 -1.81 12.02 -0.60
CA PHE A 34 -1.03 13.22 -0.88
C PHE A 34 -1.98 14.39 -1.14
N LYS A 35 -1.53 15.62 -0.83
CA LYS A 35 -2.17 16.81 -1.39
C LYS A 35 -1.77 16.90 -2.87
N ALA A 36 -2.75 17.08 -3.76
CA ALA A 36 -2.46 17.18 -5.19
C ALA A 36 -1.59 18.40 -5.52
N ARG A 37 -1.80 19.51 -4.80
CA ARG A 37 -1.02 20.76 -4.88
C ARG A 37 -0.94 21.42 -3.50
N GLN A 38 0.11 22.21 -3.24
CA GLN A 38 0.43 22.76 -1.91
C GLN A 38 -0.71 23.55 -1.23
N LYS A 39 -1.58 24.20 -2.01
CA LYS A 39 -2.74 24.98 -1.53
C LYS A 39 -4.11 24.42 -1.95
N SER A 40 -4.16 23.22 -2.55
CA SER A 40 -5.46 22.62 -2.95
C SER A 40 -6.10 21.83 -1.81
N LYS A 41 -7.43 21.74 -1.84
CA LYS A 41 -8.22 20.76 -1.07
C LYS A 41 -8.27 19.39 -1.77
N ASP A 42 -7.80 19.31 -3.00
CA ASP A 42 -7.75 18.05 -3.74
C ASP A 42 -6.62 17.16 -3.23
N HIS A 43 -6.91 15.88 -3.12
CA HIS A 43 -6.00 14.88 -2.63
C HIS A 43 -5.90 13.73 -3.61
N VAL A 44 -4.74 13.09 -3.64
CA VAL A 44 -4.46 11.91 -4.43
C VAL A 44 -4.30 10.75 -3.48
N VAL A 45 -5.08 9.69 -3.67
CA VAL A 45 -4.94 8.44 -2.93
C VAL A 45 -4.19 7.45 -3.82
N VAL A 46 -3.11 6.89 -3.28
CA VAL A 46 -2.31 5.85 -3.92
C VAL A 46 -2.45 4.58 -3.10
N MET A 47 -2.77 3.49 -3.77
CA MET A 47 -2.70 2.14 -3.21
C MET A 47 -1.43 1.47 -3.68
N CYS A 48 -0.74 0.81 -2.77
CA CYS A 48 0.48 0.06 -3.04
C CYS A 48 0.31 -1.39 -2.56
N SER A 49 0.87 -2.33 -3.32
CA SER A 49 1.14 -3.69 -2.90
C SER A 49 2.65 -3.87 -2.94
N ASP A 50 3.28 -3.90 -1.77
CA ASP A 50 4.73 -3.95 -1.60
C ASP A 50 5.15 -5.32 -1.08
N GLN A 51 5.70 -6.11 -1.99
CA GLN A 51 6.22 -7.44 -1.74
C GLN A 51 7.75 -7.47 -1.60
N SER A 52 8.41 -6.32 -1.40
CA SER A 52 9.89 -6.25 -1.23
C SER A 52 10.43 -7.15 -0.10
N ARG A 53 9.59 -7.40 0.91
CA ARG A 53 9.86 -8.28 2.04
C ARG A 53 8.93 -9.50 2.12
N SER A 54 8.29 -9.89 1.01
CA SER A 54 7.33 -11.00 1.00
C SER A 54 7.95 -12.37 1.27
N SER A 55 9.25 -12.53 0.98
CA SER A 55 9.96 -13.77 1.22
C SER A 55 11.44 -13.54 1.52
N LEU A 56 12.08 -14.44 2.26
CA LEU A 56 13.53 -14.52 2.42
C LEU A 56 14.23 -15.09 1.18
N GLU A 57 13.51 -15.84 0.33
CA GLU A 57 14.04 -16.37 -0.93
C GLU A 57 14.41 -15.22 -1.88
N ARG A 58 15.62 -15.25 -2.44
CA ARG A 58 16.18 -14.16 -3.25
C ARG A 58 15.81 -14.27 -4.73
N GLY A 59 15.47 -15.47 -5.21
CA GLY A 59 15.09 -15.70 -6.60
C GLY A 59 13.68 -15.21 -6.97
N ASN A 60 12.83 -14.91 -5.98
CA ASN A 60 11.48 -14.42 -6.22
C ASN A 60 11.49 -12.99 -6.78
N ASP A 61 10.63 -12.74 -7.77
CA ASP A 61 10.32 -11.37 -8.17
C ASP A 61 9.53 -10.67 -7.05
N LYS A 62 10.04 -9.52 -6.61
CA LYS A 62 9.50 -8.72 -5.52
C LYS A 62 9.13 -7.31 -5.96
N THR A 63 8.68 -7.16 -7.20
CA THR A 63 8.60 -5.87 -7.91
C THR A 63 7.80 -4.73 -7.26
N THR A 64 6.90 -4.85 -6.30
CA THR A 64 6.06 -3.72 -5.80
C THR A 64 5.20 -3.04 -6.86
N TYR A 65 3.90 -3.11 -6.65
CA TYR A 65 2.89 -2.53 -7.52
C TYR A 65 2.18 -1.35 -6.86
N GLY A 66 1.61 -0.46 -7.67
CA GLY A 66 0.79 0.63 -7.16
C GLY A 66 -0.18 1.19 -8.20
N ALA A 67 -1.27 1.77 -7.71
CA ALA A 67 -2.32 2.37 -8.51
C ALA A 67 -2.86 3.64 -7.85
N PHE A 68 -3.29 4.61 -8.66
CA PHE A 68 -4.06 5.76 -8.18
C PHE A 68 -5.51 5.34 -8.00
N LEU A 69 -6.11 5.70 -6.87
CA LEU A 69 -7.52 5.45 -6.61
C LEU A 69 -8.32 6.75 -6.81
N ASP A 70 -9.32 6.70 -7.69
CA ASP A 70 -10.28 7.78 -7.89
C ASP A 70 -11.33 7.81 -6.77
N ILE A 71 -10.91 8.21 -5.56
CA ILE A 71 -11.76 8.27 -4.37
C ILE A 71 -11.46 9.52 -3.54
N SER A 72 -12.48 9.97 -2.79
CA SER A 72 -12.33 11.06 -1.83
C SER A 72 -11.79 10.55 -0.49
N PRO A 73 -10.68 11.10 0.03
CA PRO A 73 -10.15 10.72 1.34
C PRO A 73 -10.90 11.35 2.52
N TYR A 74 -11.92 12.17 2.26
CA TYR A 74 -12.78 12.76 3.30
C TYR A 74 -13.86 11.78 3.81
N GLN A 75 -13.96 10.61 3.18
CA GLN A 75 -14.79 9.49 3.62
C GLN A 75 -13.88 8.30 3.98
N PRO A 76 -14.36 7.33 4.78
CA PRO A 76 -13.60 6.11 5.05
C PRO A 76 -13.17 5.42 3.76
N ILE A 77 -11.86 5.15 3.64
CA ILE A 77 -11.30 4.47 2.48
C ILE A 77 -11.43 2.97 2.69
N SER A 78 -12.21 2.30 1.84
CA SER A 78 -12.35 0.84 1.87
C SER A 78 -11.14 0.16 1.24
N LEU A 79 -10.65 -0.90 1.89
CA LEU A 79 -9.63 -1.81 1.37
C LEU A 79 -10.10 -3.25 1.60
N ARG A 80 -10.12 -4.08 0.56
CA ARG A 80 -10.38 -5.53 0.64
C ARG A 80 -9.16 -6.27 0.11
N THR A 81 -8.76 -7.33 0.79
CA THR A 81 -7.68 -8.21 0.34
C THR A 81 -8.15 -9.66 0.41
N LEU A 82 -8.07 -10.39 -0.71
CA LEU A 82 -8.20 -11.84 -0.73
C LEU A 82 -6.81 -12.45 -0.58
N ILE A 83 -6.67 -13.41 0.33
CA ILE A 83 -5.41 -14.05 0.65
C ILE A 83 -5.57 -15.54 0.41
N ASP A 84 -4.82 -16.08 -0.54
CA ASP A 84 -4.79 -17.50 -0.83
C ASP A 84 -3.34 -17.95 -1.01
N ASN A 85 -2.73 -18.40 0.09
CA ASN A 85 -1.37 -18.93 0.15
C ASN A 85 -0.32 -18.01 -0.52
N SER A 86 -0.05 -18.19 -1.82
CA SER A 86 0.93 -17.41 -2.59
C SER A 86 0.34 -16.23 -3.35
N ILE A 87 -0.97 -16.02 -3.33
CA ILE A 87 -1.67 -14.96 -4.06
C ILE A 87 -2.35 -14.00 -3.09
N VAL A 88 -2.23 -12.70 -3.41
CA VAL A 88 -2.88 -11.60 -2.71
C VAL A 88 -3.56 -10.70 -3.73
N GLU A 89 -4.89 -10.71 -3.78
CA GLU A 89 -5.68 -9.80 -4.64
C GLU A 89 -6.24 -8.66 -3.80
N SER A 90 -5.84 -7.43 -4.11
CA SER A 90 -6.14 -6.26 -3.30
C SER A 90 -7.01 -5.26 -4.06
N PHE A 91 -8.13 -4.86 -3.46
CA PHE A 91 -9.14 -3.98 -4.04
C PHE A 91 -9.31 -2.72 -3.18
N GLY A 92 -8.91 -1.57 -3.71
CA GLY A 92 -9.09 -0.26 -3.10
C GLY A 92 -10.42 0.37 -3.51
N GLY A 93 -11.00 1.23 -2.67
CA GLY A 93 -12.11 2.09 -3.10
C GLY A 93 -13.36 1.37 -3.63
N LYS A 94 -13.64 0.16 -3.13
CA LYS A 94 -14.70 -0.75 -3.61
C LYS A 94 -14.48 -1.30 -5.04
N GLY A 95 -13.22 -1.51 -5.43
CA GLY A 95 -12.85 -2.07 -6.74
C GLY A 95 -12.62 -1.03 -7.83
N LYS A 96 -12.29 0.20 -7.43
CA LYS A 96 -11.84 1.28 -8.33
C LYS A 96 -10.35 1.19 -8.62
#